data_AF-A0A4Q5TBG4-F1
#
_entry.id   AF-A0A4Q5TBG4-F1
#
_cell.length_a   1.000
_cell.length_b   1.000
_cell.length_c   1.000
_cell.angle_alpha   90.00
_cell.angle_beta   90.00
_cell.angle_gamma   90.00
#
_symmetry.space_group_name_H-M   'P 1'
#
loop_
_entity.id
_entity.type
_entity.pdbx_description
1 polymer ?
#
loop_
_entity_poly.entity_id
_entity_poly.type
_entity_poly.pdbx_seq_one_letter_code
_entity_poly.pdbx_strand_id
1 'polypeptide(L)'
;IHGNQFIADLMPRHPVYTAMLTEHARSVIGVPHPSGRAAMRMLEHEGFAFENYIDIFDGGPTMTARTDHVVTIRDCRTQPVADIAPGGDASIIARGTLAEFRACHGRITRGDGGVTLDPTAAALLDVAAGQDVCHAPR
;
A
#
# COMPACT_ATOMS: atom_id res chain seq x y z
N ILE A 1 -26.65 -6.02 -18.15
CA ILE A 1 -25.99 -7.33 -17.91
C ILE A 1 -25.53 -7.29 -16.45
N HIS A 2 -26.28 -7.95 -15.57
CA HIS A 2 -26.13 -7.81 -14.12
C HIS A 2 -25.26 -8.93 -13.55
N GLY A 3 -24.28 -8.54 -12.72
CA GLY A 3 -23.73 -9.39 -11.67
C GLY A 3 -22.51 -10.22 -12.03
N ASN A 4 -21.61 -10.35 -11.07
CA ASN A 4 -20.34 -11.10 -11.11
C ASN A 4 -20.54 -12.63 -11.28
N GLN A 5 -21.71 -13.07 -11.74
CA GLN A 5 -22.11 -14.47 -11.91
C GLN A 5 -21.21 -15.21 -12.90
N PHE A 6 -20.70 -14.51 -13.93
CA PHE A 6 -19.76 -15.09 -14.89
C PHE A 6 -18.47 -15.59 -14.22
N ILE A 7 -18.02 -14.93 -13.14
CA ILE A 7 -16.83 -15.34 -12.38
C ILE A 7 -17.09 -16.69 -11.71
N ALA A 8 -18.26 -16.85 -11.09
CA ALA A 8 -18.65 -18.11 -10.46
C ALA A 8 -18.80 -19.25 -11.49
N ASP A 9 -19.28 -18.94 -12.70
CA ASP A 9 -19.40 -19.93 -13.78
C ASP A 9 -18.05 -20.32 -14.39
N LEU A 10 -17.04 -19.45 -14.32
CA LEU A 10 -15.66 -19.74 -14.75
C LEU A 10 -14.85 -20.55 -13.72
N MET A 11 -15.25 -20.56 -12.45
CA MET A 11 -14.48 -21.27 -11.42
C MET A 11 -14.47 -22.77 -11.71
N PRO A 12 -13.29 -23.40 -11.78
CA PRO A 12 -13.21 -24.84 -12.01
C PRO A 12 -13.84 -25.58 -10.83
N ARG A 13 -14.79 -26.47 -11.12
CA ARG A 13 -15.50 -27.29 -10.11
C ARG A 13 -14.62 -28.36 -9.45
N HIS A 14 -13.47 -28.63 -10.06
CA HIS A 14 -12.50 -29.63 -9.63
C HIS A 14 -11.08 -29.06 -9.74
N PRO A 15 -10.10 -29.56 -8.96
CA PRO A 15 -8.72 -29.13 -9.07
C PRO A 15 -8.17 -29.27 -10.49
N VAL A 16 -7.38 -28.28 -10.91
CA VAL A 16 -6.64 -28.33 -12.18
C VAL A 16 -5.23 -28.83 -11.89
N TYR A 17 -4.85 -29.96 -12.48
CA TYR A 17 -3.51 -30.50 -12.35
C TYR A 17 -2.53 -29.67 -13.18
N THR A 18 -1.60 -28.97 -12.52
CA THR A 18 -0.57 -28.15 -13.20
C THR A 18 0.30 -28.97 -14.15
N ALA A 19 0.52 -30.25 -13.85
CA ALA A 19 1.23 -31.18 -14.72
C ALA A 19 0.57 -31.38 -16.10
N MET A 20 -0.74 -31.13 -16.21
CA MET A 20 -1.49 -31.22 -17.48
C MET A 20 -1.50 -29.91 -18.27
N LEU A 21 -0.99 -28.81 -17.70
CA LEU A 21 -0.88 -27.54 -18.40
C LEU A 21 0.30 -27.55 -19.37
N THR A 22 0.27 -26.67 -20.37
CA THR A 22 1.42 -26.44 -21.24
C THR A 22 2.57 -25.82 -20.44
N GLU A 23 3.80 -25.98 -20.91
CA GLU A 23 4.97 -25.35 -20.27
C GLU A 23 4.80 -23.83 -20.18
N HIS A 24 4.31 -23.21 -21.25
CA HIS A 24 4.03 -21.79 -21.28
C HIS A 24 3.04 -21.36 -20.17
N ALA A 25 1.93 -22.09 -20.01
CA ALA A 25 0.96 -21.79 -18.97
C ALA A 25 1.52 -22.00 -17.57
N ARG A 26 2.31 -23.06 -17.33
CA ARG A 26 2.99 -23.27 -16.05
C ARG A 26 3.96 -22.14 -15.70
N SER A 27 4.70 -21.66 -16.70
CA SER A 27 5.77 -20.67 -16.50
C SER A 27 5.29 -19.30 -16.03
N VAL A 28 3.99 -18.99 -16.18
CA VAL A 28 3.40 -17.70 -15.81
C VAL A 28 2.59 -17.75 -14.52
N ILE A 29 2.39 -18.93 -13.91
CA ILE A 29 1.65 -19.06 -12.65
C ILE A 29 2.39 -18.29 -11.54
N GLY A 30 1.68 -17.36 -10.90
CA GLY A 30 2.24 -16.51 -9.83
C GLY A 30 3.21 -15.45 -10.32
N VAL A 31 3.34 -15.24 -11.64
CA VAL A 31 4.24 -14.24 -12.21
C VAL A 31 3.43 -12.99 -12.59
N PRO A 32 3.78 -11.80 -12.07
CA PRO A 32 3.06 -10.58 -12.44
C PRO A 32 3.36 -10.21 -13.90
N HIS A 33 2.39 -9.58 -14.55
CA HIS A 33 2.62 -8.90 -15.84
C HIS A 33 3.82 -7.93 -15.71
N PRO A 34 4.64 -7.70 -16.76
CA PRO A 34 5.79 -6.79 -16.70
C PRO A 34 5.49 -5.40 -16.10
N SER A 35 4.32 -4.82 -16.42
CA SER A 35 3.89 -3.53 -15.83
C SER A 35 3.55 -3.62 -14.32
N GLY A 36 3.19 -4.80 -13.82
CA GLY A 36 2.85 -5.04 -12.41
C GLY A 36 4.06 -5.32 -11.52
N ARG A 37 5.26 -5.58 -12.08
CA ARG A 37 6.47 -5.91 -11.31
C ARG A 37 6.89 -4.81 -10.32
N ALA A 38 6.66 -3.54 -10.67
CA ALA A 38 6.97 -2.43 -9.76
C ALA A 38 6.00 -2.40 -8.56
N ALA A 39 4.71 -2.65 -8.81
CA ALA A 39 3.70 -2.71 -7.75
C ALA A 39 3.93 -3.91 -6.82
N MET A 40 4.26 -5.09 -7.36
CA MET A 40 4.60 -6.26 -6.54
C MET A 40 5.77 -5.97 -5.60
N ARG A 41 6.86 -5.38 -6.11
CA ARG A 41 8.01 -4.98 -5.29
C ARG A 41 7.63 -3.97 -4.21
N MET A 42 6.80 -3.00 -4.53
CA MET A 42 6.29 -2.03 -3.54
C MET A 42 5.53 -2.74 -2.41
N LEU A 43 4.67 -3.71 -2.75
CA LEU A 43 3.93 -4.50 -1.76
C LEU A 43 4.87 -5.38 -0.91
N GLU A 44 5.87 -6.01 -1.54
CA GLU A 44 6.90 -6.79 -0.81
C GLU A 44 7.67 -5.91 0.18
N HIS A 45 8.01 -4.67 -0.19
CA HIS A 45 8.61 -3.69 0.72
C HIS A 45 7.69 -3.32 1.89
N GLU A 46 6.37 -3.34 1.68
CA GLU A 46 5.38 -3.15 2.75
C GLU A 46 5.16 -4.40 3.60
N GLY A 47 5.78 -5.54 3.27
CA GLY A 47 5.64 -6.79 4.02
C GLY A 47 4.57 -7.74 3.47
N PHE A 48 4.07 -7.52 2.25
CA PHE A 48 3.21 -8.48 1.57
C PHE A 48 4.02 -9.64 0.97
N ALA A 49 3.40 -10.81 0.92
CA ALA A 49 3.96 -12.01 0.33
C ALA A 49 2.96 -12.70 -0.60
N PHE A 50 3.49 -13.45 -1.55
CA PHE A 50 2.72 -14.39 -2.37
C PHE A 50 2.43 -15.66 -1.57
N GLU A 51 1.16 -15.89 -1.22
CA GLU A 51 0.71 -17.04 -0.42
C GLU A 51 0.05 -18.13 -1.29
N ASN A 52 0.53 -18.33 -2.51
CA ASN A 52 0.04 -19.35 -3.46
C ASN A 52 -1.41 -19.16 -3.95
N TYR A 53 -1.92 -17.93 -3.91
CA TYR A 53 -3.19 -17.55 -4.53
C TYR A 53 -2.93 -16.79 -5.84
N ILE A 54 -3.62 -17.18 -6.91
CA ILE A 54 -3.46 -16.55 -8.23
C ILE A 54 -4.81 -16.05 -8.76
N ASP A 55 -4.74 -15.05 -9.64
CA ASP A 55 -5.89 -14.59 -10.41
C ASP A 55 -6.38 -15.68 -11.37
N ILE A 56 -7.70 -15.82 -11.48
CA ILE A 56 -8.33 -16.88 -12.26
C ILE A 56 -8.28 -16.65 -13.78
N PHE A 57 -7.99 -15.43 -14.23
CA PHE A 57 -7.95 -15.06 -15.64
C PHE A 57 -6.53 -15.13 -16.20
N ASP A 58 -5.57 -14.53 -15.50
CA ASP A 58 -4.19 -14.40 -16.01
C ASP A 58 -3.12 -15.16 -15.19
N GLY A 59 -3.50 -15.73 -14.05
CA GLY A 59 -2.58 -16.48 -13.18
C GLY A 59 -1.59 -15.60 -12.41
N GLY A 60 -1.77 -14.27 -12.41
CA GLY A 60 -0.95 -13.34 -11.64
C GLY A 60 -1.06 -13.56 -10.13
N PRO A 61 -0.03 -13.20 -9.34
CA PRO A 61 -0.01 -13.48 -7.91
C PRO A 61 -0.97 -12.55 -7.16
N THR A 62 -1.71 -13.12 -6.21
CA THR A 62 -2.37 -12.37 -5.15
C THR A 62 -1.39 -12.17 -4.00
N MET A 63 -1.13 -10.91 -3.66
CA MET A 63 -0.25 -10.52 -2.57
C MET A 63 -1.06 -10.31 -1.29
N THR A 64 -0.60 -10.86 -0.17
CA THR A 64 -1.30 -10.79 1.11
C THR A 64 -0.35 -10.38 2.23
N ALA A 65 -0.88 -9.71 3.25
CA ALA A 65 -0.15 -9.34 4.46
C ALA A 65 -1.12 -9.36 5.63
N ARG A 66 -0.61 -9.66 6.82
CA ARG A 66 -1.33 -9.29 8.04
C ARG A 66 -1.22 -7.78 8.24
N THR A 67 -2.34 -7.12 8.55
CA THR A 67 -2.41 -5.65 8.67
C THR A 67 -1.38 -5.08 9.64
N ASP A 68 -1.13 -5.76 10.77
CA ASP A 68 -0.14 -5.39 11.79
C ASP A 68 1.32 -5.56 11.32
N HIS A 69 1.56 -6.27 10.23
CA HIS A 69 2.88 -6.44 9.63
C HIS A 69 3.14 -5.45 8.48
N VAL A 70 2.11 -4.75 8.00
CA VAL A 70 2.27 -3.74 6.94
C VAL A 70 3.15 -2.61 7.47
N VAL A 71 4.32 -2.39 6.85
CA VAL A 71 5.36 -1.46 7.35
C VAL A 71 4.77 -0.07 7.64
N THR A 72 4.03 0.51 6.71
CA THR A 72 3.40 1.84 6.88
C THR A 72 2.41 1.88 8.03
N ILE A 73 1.68 0.79 8.28
CA ILE A 73 0.69 0.72 9.38
C ILE A 73 1.43 0.58 10.70
N ARG A 74 2.35 -0.38 10.81
CA ARG A 74 3.13 -0.66 12.02
C ARG A 74 3.93 0.55 12.48
N ASP A 75 4.52 1.27 11.52
CA ASP A 75 5.44 2.36 11.81
C ASP A 75 4.76 3.74 11.78
N CYS A 76 3.46 3.84 11.46
CA CYS A 76 2.71 5.09 11.59
C CYS A 76 2.69 5.56 13.04
N ARG A 77 2.89 6.87 13.23
CA ARG A 77 2.73 7.56 14.51
C ARG A 77 1.84 8.77 14.31
N THR A 78 0.92 9.01 15.24
CA THR A 78 0.14 10.25 15.31
C THR A 78 0.81 11.20 16.29
N GLN A 79 1.17 12.39 15.83
CA GLN A 79 1.82 13.42 16.64
C GLN A 79 1.31 14.82 16.25
N PRO A 80 1.29 15.78 17.19
CA PRO A 80 0.94 17.16 16.87
C PRO A 80 2.04 17.81 16.01
N VAL A 81 1.64 18.71 15.13
CA VAL A 81 2.55 19.59 14.40
C VAL A 81 3.08 20.63 15.37
N ALA A 82 4.36 20.57 15.71
CA ALA A 82 4.98 21.51 16.63
C ALA A 82 5.37 22.82 15.93
N ASP A 83 5.83 22.74 14.68
CA ASP A 83 6.28 23.88 13.89
C ASP A 83 6.21 23.58 12.38
N ILE A 84 6.39 24.61 11.55
CA ILE A 84 6.48 24.49 10.10
C ILE A 84 7.79 25.14 9.63
N ALA A 85 8.74 24.31 9.20
CA ALA A 85 10.05 24.76 8.75
C ALA A 85 10.64 23.77 7.73
N PRO A 86 11.46 24.25 6.76
CA PRO A 86 12.09 23.37 5.79
C PRO A 86 13.09 22.42 6.45
N GLY A 87 13.20 21.19 5.95
CA GLY A 87 14.13 20.18 6.46
C GLY A 87 13.43 18.86 6.76
N GLY A 88 14.04 18.03 7.61
CA GLY A 88 13.50 16.73 8.02
C GLY A 88 13.76 15.59 7.05
N ASP A 89 13.28 14.40 7.38
CA ASP A 89 13.43 13.17 6.59
C ASP A 89 12.15 12.85 5.82
N ALA A 90 12.28 12.09 4.72
CA ALA A 90 11.15 11.69 3.90
C ALA A 90 10.12 10.87 4.69
N SER A 91 8.84 11.19 4.50
CA SER A 91 7.74 10.52 5.17
C SER A 91 6.48 10.57 4.31
N ILE A 92 5.64 9.54 4.43
CA ILE A 92 4.21 9.70 4.10
C ILE A 92 3.55 10.34 5.29
N ILE A 93 2.70 11.33 5.03
CA ILE A 93 2.04 12.14 6.04
C ILE A 93 0.56 12.23 5.67
N ALA A 94 -0.31 12.00 6.63
CA ALA A 94 -1.75 12.01 6.43
C ALA A 94 -2.48 12.72 7.58
N ARG A 95 -3.65 13.29 7.25
CA ARG A 95 -4.53 14.00 8.19
C ARG A 95 -5.98 13.82 7.77
N GLY A 96 -6.87 13.87 8.75
CA GLY A 96 -8.32 13.81 8.53
C GLY A 96 -8.83 12.39 8.29
N THR A 97 -10.15 12.28 8.16
CA THR A 97 -10.84 11.01 7.93
C THR A 97 -11.92 11.19 6.88
N LEU A 98 -12.27 10.12 6.16
CA LEU A 98 -13.36 10.12 5.18
C LEU A 98 -13.16 11.25 4.14
N ALA A 99 -14.15 12.14 3.98
CA ALA A 99 -14.12 13.23 3.01
C ALA A 99 -13.01 14.27 3.27
N GLU A 100 -12.47 14.31 4.50
CA GLU A 100 -11.40 15.24 4.89
C GLU A 100 -10.01 14.60 4.81
N PHE A 101 -9.92 13.33 4.40
CA PHE A 101 -8.64 12.64 4.31
C PHE A 101 -7.73 13.29 3.27
N ARG A 102 -6.53 13.67 3.70
CA ARG A 102 -5.45 14.16 2.86
C ARG A 102 -4.18 13.39 3.19
N ALA A 103 -3.37 13.10 2.18
CA ALA A 103 -2.05 12.53 2.35
C ALA A 103 -1.07 13.07 1.31
N CYS A 104 0.19 13.19 1.68
CA CYS A 104 1.27 13.55 0.77
C CYS A 104 2.58 12.84 1.16
N HIS A 105 3.50 12.82 0.21
CA HIS A 105 4.90 12.55 0.50
C HIS A 105 5.56 13.89 0.84
N GLY A 106 6.07 14.01 2.06
CA GLY A 106 6.66 15.24 2.59
C GLY A 106 7.88 14.94 3.45
N ARG A 107 8.32 15.92 4.21
CA ARG A 107 9.44 15.81 5.13
C ARG A 107 9.04 16.19 6.55
N ILE A 108 9.57 15.43 7.52
CA ILE A 108 9.30 15.62 8.95
C ILE A 108 10.62 15.65 9.73
N THR A 109 10.75 16.62 10.63
CA THR A 109 11.73 16.57 11.71
C THR A 109 11.01 16.17 13.00
N ARG A 110 11.49 15.15 13.71
CA ARG A 110 10.91 14.71 14.99
C ARG A 110 11.52 15.52 16.13
N GLY A 111 10.68 15.93 17.08
CA GLY A 111 11.10 16.58 18.33
C GLY A 111 10.26 16.14 19.52
N ASP A 112 10.66 16.54 20.72
CA ASP A 112 10.04 16.09 21.98
C ASP A 112 8.57 16.56 22.13
N GLY A 113 8.20 17.64 21.46
CA GLY A 113 6.84 18.22 21.50
C GLY A 113 5.96 17.91 20.29
N GLY A 114 6.44 17.12 19.32
CA GLY A 114 5.70 16.86 18.08
C GLY A 114 6.61 16.78 16.85
N VAL A 115 6.04 17.03 15.68
CA VAL A 115 6.76 17.02 14.41
C VAL A 115 6.81 18.39 13.77
N THR A 116 7.94 18.74 13.18
CA THR A 116 8.06 19.90 12.29
C THR A 116 7.84 19.45 10.86
N LEU A 117 6.82 20.00 10.21
CA LEU A 117 6.50 19.71 8.81
C LEU A 117 7.24 20.68 7.89
N ASP A 118 7.65 20.20 6.73
CA ASP A 118 8.06 21.13 5.67
C ASP A 118 6.86 21.98 5.19
N PRO A 119 7.08 23.23 4.74
CA PRO A 119 6.00 24.13 4.34
C PRO A 119 5.12 23.60 3.20
N THR A 120 5.67 22.79 2.29
CA THR A 120 4.92 22.21 1.17
C THR A 120 3.96 21.13 1.67
N ALA A 121 4.40 20.23 2.55
CA ALA A 121 3.54 19.24 3.17
C ALA A 121 2.43 19.89 4.01
N ALA A 122 2.77 20.89 4.83
CA ALA A 122 1.78 21.59 5.65
C ALA A 122 0.67 22.24 4.80
N ALA A 123 1.04 22.88 3.68
CA ALA A 123 0.09 23.48 2.75
C ALA A 123 -0.79 22.44 2.04
N LEU A 124 -0.22 21.32 1.58
CA LEU A 124 -0.98 20.24 0.91
C LEU A 124 -1.99 19.56 1.84
N LEU A 125 -1.63 19.43 3.11
CA LEU A 125 -2.46 18.81 4.16
C LEU A 125 -3.43 19.80 4.82
N ASP A 126 -3.31 21.09 4.50
CA ASP A 126 -4.10 22.18 5.09
C ASP A 126 -4.02 22.18 6.63
N VAL A 127 -2.81 22.00 7.17
CA VAL A 127 -2.57 21.78 8.61
C VAL A 127 -1.71 22.90 9.21
N ALA A 128 -2.07 23.32 10.43
CA ALA A 128 -1.36 24.31 11.22
C ALA A 128 -0.71 23.67 12.47
N ALA A 129 0.19 24.42 13.11
CA ALA A 129 0.76 24.02 14.39
C ALA A 129 -0.33 23.75 15.43
N GLY A 130 -0.14 22.70 16.23
CA GLY A 130 -1.07 22.20 17.23
C GLY A 130 -2.09 21.17 16.72
N GLN A 131 -2.18 20.94 15.41
CA GLN A 131 -3.05 19.88 14.85
C GLN A 131 -2.28 18.56 14.70
N ASP A 132 -2.99 17.45 14.83
CA ASP A 132 -2.39 16.11 14.70
C ASP A 132 -2.28 15.65 13.24
N VAL A 133 -1.18 14.95 12.97
CA VAL A 133 -0.93 14.22 11.70
C VAL A 133 -0.48 12.79 12.00
N CYS A 134 -0.89 11.81 11.18
CA CYS A 134 -0.22 10.50 11.13
C CYS A 134 0.95 10.60 10.15
N HIS A 135 2.09 10.05 10.50
CA HIS A 135 3.22 9.93 9.61
C HIS A 135 3.89 8.57 9.71
N ALA A 136 4.41 8.08 8.59
CA ALA A 136 5.20 6.86 8.49
C ALA A 136 6.48 7.13 7.65
N PRO A 137 7.68 6.80 8.18
CA PRO A 137 8.95 7.00 7.47
C PRO A 137 9.02 6.33 6.10
N ARG A 138 9.80 6.92 5.18
CA ARG A 138 10.06 6.36 3.84
C ARG A 138 11.52 6.38 3.45
#